data_AF-A0A2G2YCN5-F1
#
_entry.id   AF-A0A2G2YCN5-F1
#
_cell.length_a   1.000
_cell.length_b   1.000
_cell.length_c   1.000
_cell.angle_alpha   90.00
_cell.angle_beta   90.00
_cell.angle_gamma   90.00
#
_symmetry.space_group_name_H-M   'P 1'
#
loop_
_entity.id
_entity.type
_entity.pdbx_description
1 polymer ?
#
loop_
_entity_poly.entity_id
_entity_poly.type
_entity_poly.pdbx_seq_one_letter_code
_entity_poly.pdbx_strand_id
1 'polypeptide(L)'
;MNMCSMILLKQEHAKLAAASGKDGVCRSSSSDESELTLAGAAVASADLASQISQVKSKEGLRKCTACRKRVGLTGFSCKSGDLFCAVHHYSGKHNCPFDYRNAGQNAIAKANPIIIAEKHNKI
;
A
#
# COMPACT_ATOMS: atom_id res chain seq x y z
N MET A 1 -36.47 14.66 22.75
CA MET A 1 -35.66 14.11 21.64
C MET A 1 -36.01 14.86 20.37
N ASN A 2 -35.11 15.72 19.90
CA ASN A 2 -35.40 16.65 18.80
C ASN A 2 -35.14 15.97 17.45
N MET A 3 -36.19 15.79 16.65
CA MET A 3 -36.19 15.00 15.42
C MET A 3 -35.45 15.67 14.24
N CYS A 4 -35.00 16.92 14.38
CA CYS A 4 -34.26 17.64 13.35
C CYS A 4 -32.75 17.32 13.30
N SER A 5 -32.16 16.70 14.33
CA SER A 5 -30.71 16.45 14.35
C SER A 5 -30.25 15.30 13.45
N MET A 6 -31.12 14.33 13.15
CA MET A 6 -30.76 13.16 12.33
C MET A 6 -30.77 13.45 10.83
N ILE A 7 -31.48 14.50 10.39
CA ILE A 7 -31.58 14.85 8.97
C ILE A 7 -30.29 15.54 8.49
N LEU A 8 -29.69 16.40 9.32
CA LEU A 8 -28.40 17.04 9.01
C LEU A 8 -27.26 16.01 8.87
N LEU A 9 -27.21 15.00 9.76
CA LEU A 9 -26.19 13.95 9.69
C LEU A 9 -26.33 13.08 8.43
N LYS A 10 -27.54 12.86 7.90
CA LYS A 10 -27.72 12.09 6.64
C LYS A 10 -27.18 12.83 5.40
N GLN A 11 -27.23 14.16 5.38
CA GLN A 11 -26.76 14.96 4.24
C GLN A 11 -25.23 14.99 4.12
N GLU A 12 -24.51 14.90 5.25
CA GLU A 12 -23.05 14.92 5.28
C GLU A 12 -22.44 13.59 4.79
N HIS A 13 -23.08 12.45 5.07
CA HIS A 13 -22.60 11.14 4.62
C HIS A 13 -22.75 10.93 3.09
N ALA A 14 -23.73 11.59 2.46
CA ALA A 14 -23.89 11.54 1.00
C ALA A 14 -22.80 12.33 0.25
N LYS A 15 -22.18 13.33 0.90
CA LYS A 15 -21.15 14.17 0.29
C LYS A 15 -19.75 13.53 0.27
N LEU A 16 -19.49 12.56 1.16
CA LEU A 16 -18.23 11.80 1.20
C LEU A 16 -18.25 10.56 0.28
N ALA A 17 -19.41 10.13 -0.22
CA ALA A 17 -19.55 9.00 -1.13
C ALA A 17 -19.32 9.36 -2.62
N ALA A 18 -19.27 10.65 -2.97
CA ALA A 18 -19.10 11.11 -4.36
C ALA A 18 -17.62 11.25 -4.80
N ALA A 19 -16.66 10.89 -3.95
CA ALA A 19 -15.22 10.93 -4.26
C ALA A 19 -14.57 9.54 -4.15
N SER A 20 -15.11 8.55 -4.86
CA SER A 20 -14.42 7.28 -5.12
C SER A 20 -15.04 6.57 -6.32
N GLY A 21 -14.69 7.02 -7.53
CA GLY A 21 -14.90 6.26 -8.76
C GLY A 21 -13.58 5.62 -9.18
N LYS A 22 -13.42 4.33 -8.91
CA LYS A 22 -12.40 3.48 -9.52
C LYS A 22 -13.09 2.21 -10.02
N ASP A 23 -13.50 2.25 -11.27
CA ASP A 23 -13.52 1.06 -12.14
C ASP A 23 -12.52 1.38 -13.27
N GLY A 24 -11.53 0.57 -13.61
CA GLY A 24 -11.49 -0.88 -13.48
C GLY A 24 -11.94 -1.56 -14.77
N VAL A 25 -11.28 -1.28 -15.91
CA VAL A 25 -10.96 -2.28 -16.96
C VAL A 25 -10.13 -1.60 -18.07
N CYS A 26 -8.95 -2.15 -18.34
CA CYS A 26 -8.22 -1.94 -19.57
C CYS A 26 -8.72 -2.98 -20.57
N ARG A 27 -9.36 -2.54 -21.66
CA ARG A 27 -9.71 -3.41 -22.79
C ARG A 27 -9.39 -2.67 -24.07
N SER A 28 -8.11 -2.69 -24.44
CA SER A 28 -7.69 -2.30 -25.78
C SER A 28 -7.77 -3.53 -26.69
N SER A 29 -8.80 -3.54 -27.55
CA SER A 29 -8.79 -4.20 -28.86
C SER A 29 -7.77 -3.46 -29.73
N SER A 30 -6.69 -4.11 -30.17
CA SER A 30 -6.53 -4.94 -31.38
C SER A 30 -6.21 -4.13 -32.64
N SER A 31 -4.97 -4.28 -33.11
CA SER A 31 -4.49 -4.47 -34.49
C SER A 31 -3.02 -4.85 -34.26
N ASP A 32 -2.53 -6.04 -34.64
CA ASP A 32 -2.27 -6.34 -36.03
C ASP A 32 -2.67 -7.76 -36.44
N GLU A 33 -3.16 -7.80 -37.67
CA GLU A 33 -3.43 -8.94 -38.51
C GLU A 33 -2.18 -9.80 -38.70
N SER A 34 -2.33 -11.13 -38.63
CA SER A 34 -1.53 -12.04 -39.46
C SER A 34 -2.20 -13.41 -39.47
N GLU A 35 -2.88 -13.61 -40.59
CA GLU A 35 -3.49 -14.82 -41.10
C GLU A 35 -2.49 -16.01 -41.23
N LEU A 36 -3.04 -17.21 -40.99
CA LEU A 36 -2.69 -18.56 -41.45
C LEU A 36 -1.21 -19.00 -41.57
N THR A 37 -0.86 -20.09 -40.89
CA THR A 37 -0.43 -21.33 -41.58
C THR A 37 -0.57 -22.56 -40.66
N LEU A 38 -0.93 -23.67 -41.30
CA LEU A 38 -1.26 -24.97 -40.74
C LEU A 38 -0.04 -25.72 -40.17
N ALA A 39 -0.38 -26.66 -39.29
CA ALA A 39 0.33 -27.90 -38.95
C ALA A 39 1.36 -27.86 -37.82
N GLY A 40 1.03 -28.56 -36.73
CA GLY A 40 2.01 -28.92 -35.70
C GLY A 40 1.41 -29.28 -34.34
N ALA A 41 0.35 -30.10 -34.32
CA ALA A 41 -0.17 -30.67 -33.08
C ALA A 41 0.90 -31.53 -32.39
N ALA A 42 0.92 -31.46 -31.05
CA ALA A 42 1.52 -32.42 -30.10
C ALA A 42 2.86 -32.10 -29.42
N VAL A 43 3.31 -30.83 -29.29
CA VAL A 43 4.44 -30.52 -28.37
C VAL A 43 4.19 -29.38 -27.36
N ALA A 44 3.07 -28.67 -27.44
CA ALA A 44 2.81 -27.49 -26.59
C ALA A 44 2.04 -27.77 -25.27
N SER A 45 1.86 -29.03 -24.85
CA SER A 45 1.13 -29.32 -23.60
C SER A 45 2.02 -29.51 -22.37
N ALA A 46 3.32 -29.70 -22.53
CA ALA A 46 4.24 -29.82 -21.39
C ALA A 46 4.73 -28.46 -20.87
N ASP A 47 4.78 -27.45 -21.74
CA ASP A 47 5.38 -26.15 -21.38
C ASP A 47 4.42 -25.24 -20.59
N LEU A 48 3.10 -25.40 -20.78
CA LEU A 48 2.10 -24.62 -20.04
C LEU A 48 1.97 -25.06 -18.57
N ALA A 49 2.22 -26.33 -18.25
CA ALA A 49 2.19 -26.84 -16.88
C ALA A 49 3.43 -26.41 -16.06
N SER A 50 4.57 -26.23 -16.73
CA SER A 50 5.83 -25.81 -16.10
C SER A 50 5.79 -24.33 -15.70
N GLN A 51 5.14 -23.49 -16.52
CA GLN A 51 5.01 -22.05 -16.27
C GLN A 51 4.03 -21.72 -15.12
N ILE A 52 3.05 -22.56 -14.82
CA ILE A 52 2.15 -22.39 -13.65
C ILE A 52 2.86 -22.74 -12.33
N SER A 53 3.87 -23.62 -12.37
CA SER A 53 4.61 -24.07 -11.18
C SER A 53 5.69 -23.08 -10.71
N GLN A 54 6.18 -22.21 -11.61
CA GLN A 54 7.16 -21.18 -11.28
C GLN A 54 6.56 -19.89 -10.69
N VAL A 55 5.26 -19.64 -10.88
CA VAL A 55 4.59 -18.46 -10.28
C VAL A 55 4.24 -18.68 -8.80
N LYS A 56 4.29 -19.93 -8.29
CA LYS A 56 3.87 -20.28 -6.92
C LYS A 56 4.98 -20.62 -5.94
N SER A 57 6.24 -20.46 -6.31
CA SER A 57 7.36 -20.96 -5.51
C SER A 57 8.41 -19.90 -5.21
N LYS A 58 8.00 -18.82 -4.51
CA LYS A 58 8.89 -17.94 -3.73
C LYS A 58 8.16 -17.03 -2.75
N GLU A 59 6.92 -17.35 -2.35
CA GLU A 59 6.35 -16.76 -1.13
C GLU A 59 7.04 -17.43 0.07
N GLY A 60 8.35 -17.18 0.19
CA GLY A 60 9.17 -17.66 1.27
C GLY A 60 8.45 -17.31 2.56
N LEU A 61 8.22 -18.33 3.36
CA LEU A 61 7.45 -18.23 4.59
C LEU A 61 7.82 -16.96 5.36
N ARG A 62 6.92 -15.98 5.38
CA ARG A 62 7.17 -14.68 6.03
C ARG A 62 7.42 -14.95 7.52
N LYS A 63 8.62 -14.62 7.99
CA LYS A 63 9.08 -14.83 9.37
C LYS A 63 9.51 -13.49 9.96
N CYS A 64 9.40 -13.38 11.28
CA CYS A 64 9.89 -12.25 12.05
C CYS A 64 11.43 -12.21 12.00
N THR A 65 12.04 -11.06 11.68
CA THR A 65 13.51 -10.95 11.64
C THR A 65 14.15 -11.13 13.03
N ALA A 66 13.47 -10.69 14.10
CA ALA A 66 13.99 -10.79 15.48
C ALA A 66 13.88 -12.20 16.09
N CYS A 67 12.72 -12.85 16.01
CA CYS A 67 12.46 -14.14 16.67
C CYS A 67 12.23 -15.33 15.73
N ARG A 68 12.30 -15.11 14.40
CA ARG A 68 12.09 -16.12 13.35
C ARG A 68 10.74 -16.86 13.38
N LYS A 69 9.81 -16.43 14.25
CA LYS A 69 8.41 -16.91 14.27
C LYS A 69 7.75 -16.60 12.94
N ARG A 70 6.97 -17.56 12.42
CA ARG A 70 6.13 -17.39 11.22
C ARG A 70 5.10 -16.28 11.48
N VAL A 71 5.11 -15.22 10.68
CA VAL A 71 4.19 -14.07 10.80
C VAL A 71 3.00 -14.14 9.84
N GLY A 72 3.08 -14.98 8.80
CA GLY A 72 1.99 -15.17 7.85
C GLY A 72 1.59 -13.86 7.15
N LEU A 73 0.28 -13.66 6.95
CA LEU A 73 -0.28 -12.44 6.35
C LEU A 73 -0.27 -11.23 7.32
N THR A 74 -0.24 -11.48 8.63
CA THR A 74 -0.32 -10.45 9.68
C THR A 74 1.07 -9.95 10.12
N GLY A 75 2.05 -9.99 9.23
CA GLY A 75 3.38 -9.43 9.50
C GLY A 75 3.35 -7.91 9.49
N PHE A 76 4.00 -7.29 10.48
CA PHE A 76 4.17 -5.83 10.51
C PHE A 76 5.47 -5.48 9.80
N SER A 77 5.40 -4.61 8.80
CA SER A 77 6.58 -4.06 8.13
C SER A 77 7.15 -2.89 8.94
N CYS A 78 8.44 -2.94 9.25
CA CYS A 78 9.17 -1.80 9.79
C CYS A 78 9.64 -0.87 8.67
N LYS A 79 9.89 0.40 8.98
CA LYS A 79 10.49 1.37 8.05
C LYS A 79 11.89 0.96 7.56
N SER A 80 12.57 0.06 8.28
CA SER A 80 13.84 -0.53 7.83
C SER A 80 13.69 -1.54 6.68
N GLY A 81 12.46 -1.94 6.34
CA GLY A 81 12.16 -2.95 5.31
C GLY A 81 12.00 -4.38 5.85
N ASP A 82 12.26 -4.59 7.14
CA ASP A 82 12.10 -5.89 7.80
C ASP A 82 10.65 -6.20 8.21
N LEU A 83 10.33 -7.49 8.33
CA LEU A 83 9.04 -7.99 8.81
C LEU A 83 9.13 -8.51 10.24
N PHE A 84 8.17 -8.13 11.08
CA PHE A 84 8.12 -8.50 12.48
C PHE A 84 6.74 -9.04 12.91
N CYS A 85 6.73 -9.75 14.03
CA CYS A 85 5.49 -10.14 14.72
C CYS A 85 4.97 -8.99 15.60
N ALA A 86 3.74 -9.12 16.10
CA ALA A 86 3.09 -8.10 16.96
C ALA A 86 3.96 -7.64 18.14
N VAL A 87 4.79 -8.50 18.71
CA VAL A 87 5.65 -8.18 19.86
C VAL A 87 6.90 -7.40 19.47
N HIS A 88 7.47 -7.66 18.28
CA HIS A 88 8.77 -7.10 17.86
C HIS A 88 8.66 -5.94 16.87
N HIS A 89 7.44 -5.52 16.50
CA HIS A 89 7.25 -4.47 15.51
C HIS A 89 7.70 -3.07 15.98
N TYR A 90 7.65 -2.81 17.30
CA TYR A 90 8.07 -1.54 17.87
C TYR A 90 9.58 -1.33 17.69
N SER A 91 9.99 -0.10 17.39
CA SER A 91 11.39 0.28 17.17
C SER A 91 12.30 -0.01 18.37
N GLY A 92 11.79 0.00 19.60
CA GLY A 92 12.56 -0.35 20.79
C GLY A 92 12.75 -1.85 21.03
N LYS A 93 12.15 -2.71 20.21
CA LYS A 93 12.20 -4.18 20.33
C LYS A 93 13.15 -4.83 19.32
N HIS A 94 13.68 -4.06 18.38
CA HIS A 94 14.70 -4.48 17.42
C HIS A 94 15.67 -3.33 17.17
N ASN A 95 16.85 -3.60 16.64
CA ASN A 95 17.83 -2.56 16.31
C ASN A 95 17.45 -1.89 14.98
N CYS A 96 16.42 -1.04 14.99
CA CYS A 96 15.96 -0.34 13.79
C CYS A 96 17.02 0.68 13.35
N PRO A 97 17.57 0.60 12.12
CA PRO A 97 18.51 1.59 11.61
C PRO A 97 17.84 2.93 11.22
N PHE A 98 16.51 3.00 11.21
CA PHE A 98 15.78 4.19 10.81
C PHE A 98 15.72 5.23 11.95
N ASP A 99 16.20 6.45 11.69
CA ASP A 99 16.12 7.55 12.65
C ASP A 99 14.75 8.24 12.62
N TYR A 100 13.87 7.78 13.53
CA TYR A 100 12.54 8.35 13.72
C TYR A 100 12.57 9.80 14.22
N ARG A 101 13.61 10.22 14.95
CA ARG A 101 13.67 11.58 15.53
C ARG A 101 13.89 12.61 14.45
N ASN A 102 14.91 12.41 13.63
CA ASN A 102 15.20 13.30 12.52
C ASN A 102 14.06 13.28 11.48
N ALA A 103 13.52 12.10 11.16
CA ALA A 103 12.37 12.00 10.25
C ALA A 103 11.15 12.80 10.77
N GLY A 104 10.86 12.72 12.07
CA GLY A 104 9.78 13.48 12.71
C GLY A 104 10.04 14.98 12.70
N GLN A 105 11.24 15.41 13.10
CA GLN A 105 11.63 16.82 13.09
C GLN A 105 11.54 17.45 11.70
N ASN A 106 12.02 16.74 10.67
CA ASN A 106 11.93 17.22 9.29
C ASN A 106 10.48 17.32 8.81
N ALA A 107 9.61 16.39 9.20
CA ALA A 107 8.19 16.47 8.86
C ALA A 107 7.51 17.67 9.54
N ILE A 108 7.83 17.92 10.82
CA ILE A 108 7.31 19.06 11.58
C ILE A 108 7.83 20.38 10.99
N ALA A 109 9.14 20.49 10.72
CA ALA A 109 9.75 21.68 10.14
C ALA A 109 9.15 22.03 8.77
N LYS A 110 8.84 21.02 7.95
CA LYS A 110 8.16 21.21 6.66
C LYS A 110 6.70 21.64 6.81
N ALA A 111 6.03 21.22 7.88
CA ALA A 111 4.63 21.57 8.14
C ALA A 111 4.46 22.94 8.83
N ASN A 112 5.46 23.40 9.57
CA ASN A 112 5.41 24.66 10.28
C ASN A 112 5.50 25.84 9.29
N PRO A 113 4.50 26.75 9.27
CA PRO A 113 4.58 27.95 8.45
C PRO A 113 5.67 28.89 8.99
N ILE A 114 6.34 29.60 8.08
CA ILE A 114 7.33 30.61 8.45
C ILE A 114 6.57 31.83 8.96
N ILE A 115 6.61 32.06 10.27
CA ILE A 115 6.00 33.24 10.89
C ILE A 115 7.00 34.40 10.77
N ILE A 116 6.78 35.28 9.80
CA ILE A 116 7.48 36.56 9.69
C ILE A 116 6.52 37.63 10.19
N ALA A 117 6.76 38.16 11.39
CA ALA A 117 5.98 39.28 11.90
C ALA A 117 6.58 40.60 11.37
N GLU A 118 5.77 41.38 10.66
CA GLU A 118 6.12 42.78 10.39
C GLU A 118 6.07 43.58 11.69
N LYS A 119 7.05 44.48 11.86
CA LYS A 119 7.10 45.36 13.03
C LYS A 119 5.95 46.36 12.95
N HIS A 120 4.90 46.15 13.75
CA HIS A 120 3.81 47.12 13.86
C HIS A 120 4.29 48.38 14.60
N ASN A 121 3.93 49.55 14.05
CA ASN A 121 4.19 50.82 14.72
C ASN A 121 3.17 51.04 15.84
N LYS A 122 3.65 51.55 16.98
CA LYS A 122 2.81 51.94 18.12
C LYS A 122 1.83 53.04 17.68
N ILE A 123 0.56 52.85 18.02
CA ILE A 123 -0.49 53.88 17.98
C ILE A 123 -0.28 54.83 19.16
#